data_AF-A0A0B6Y584-F1
#
_entry.id   AF-A0A0B6Y584-F1
#
_cell.length_a   1.000
_cell.length_b   1.000
_cell.length_c   1.000
_cell.angle_alpha   90.00
_cell.angle_beta   90.00
_cell.angle_gamma   90.00
#
_symmetry.space_group_name_H-M   'P 1'
#
loop_
_entity.id
_entity.type
_entity.pdbx_description
1 polymer ?
#
loop_
_entity_poly.entity_id
_entity_poly.type
_entity_poly.pdbx_seq_one_letter_code
_entity_poly.pdbx_strand_id
1 'polypeptide(L)'
;TSKDSVLWLWSAHNKANKRLRGHVSEDPEYPKIEFPLDKTCPQCHILNGETISWNMVKVLEFLVKLYSEKSIAVSRDLRDVYAARAKGIAHMSVESQ
;
A
#
# COMPACT_ATOMS: atom_id res chain seq x y z
N THR A 1 11.18 -9.53 -16.13
CA THR A 1 12.11 -9.02 -15.09
C THR A 1 11.38 -8.87 -13.77
N SER A 2 12.06 -8.64 -12.64
CA SER A 2 11.37 -8.43 -11.35
C SER A 2 10.41 -7.25 -11.36
N LYS A 3 10.71 -6.19 -12.13
CA LYS A 3 9.82 -5.03 -12.31
C LYS A 3 8.50 -5.43 -12.99
N ASP A 4 8.58 -6.27 -14.01
CA ASP A 4 7.39 -6.76 -14.72
C ASP A 4 6.53 -7.64 -13.82
N SER A 5 7.14 -8.44 -12.93
CA SER A 5 6.40 -9.25 -11.95
C SER A 5 5.61 -8.39 -10.96
N VAL A 6 6.18 -7.28 -10.48
CA VAL A 6 5.49 -6.31 -9.62
C VAL A 6 4.27 -5.72 -10.33
N LEU A 7 4.46 -5.26 -11.57
CA LEU A 7 3.38 -4.70 -12.38
C LEU A 7 2.32 -5.74 -12.77
N TRP A 8 2.73 -6.97 -13.05
CA TRP A 8 1.81 -8.06 -13.35
C TRP A 8 0.89 -8.36 -12.16
N LEU A 9 1.47 -8.49 -10.95
CA LEU A 9 0.69 -8.76 -9.75
C LEU A 9 -0.24 -7.60 -9.43
N TRP A 10 0.21 -6.36 -9.56
CA TRP A 10 -0.63 -5.17 -9.42
C TRP A 10 -1.81 -5.18 -10.39
N SER A 11 -1.57 -5.47 -11.68
CA SER A 11 -2.62 -5.56 -12.69
C SER A 11 -3.62 -6.68 -12.38
N ALA A 12 -3.13 -7.85 -11.96
CA ALA A 12 -3.97 -8.97 -11.56
C ALA A 12 -4.84 -8.63 -10.35
N HIS A 13 -4.29 -7.94 -9.35
CA HIS A 13 -5.05 -7.45 -8.20
C HIS A 13 -6.14 -6.47 -8.60
N ASN A 14 -5.86 -5.52 -9.50
CA ASN A 14 -6.87 -4.59 -9.99
C ASN A 14 -7.98 -5.27 -10.80
N LYS A 15 -7.66 -6.34 -11.56
CA LYS A 15 -8.69 -7.18 -12.19
C LYS A 15 -9.58 -7.86 -11.15
N ALA A 16 -9.00 -8.37 -10.06
CA ALA A 16 -9.76 -8.93 -8.96
C ALA A 16 -10.64 -7.87 -8.27
N ASN A 17 -10.11 -6.67 -7.99
CA ASN A 17 -10.88 -5.56 -7.42
C ASN A 17 -12.06 -5.17 -8.30
N LYS A 18 -11.85 -5.06 -9.62
CA LYS A 18 -12.92 -4.76 -10.57
C LYS A 18 -14.03 -5.83 -10.55
N ARG A 19 -13.65 -7.11 -10.47
CA ARG A 19 -14.63 -8.22 -10.39
C ARG A 19 -15.39 -8.24 -9.08
N LEU A 20 -14.74 -7.89 -7.96
CA LEU A 20 -15.31 -7.97 -6.62
C LEU A 20 -16.03 -6.71 -6.16
N ARG A 21 -15.96 -5.61 -6.93
CA ARG A 21 -16.67 -4.36 -6.61
C ARG A 21 -18.18 -4.61 -6.55
N GLY A 22 -18.82 -4.24 -5.45
CA GLY A 22 -20.24 -4.44 -5.18
C GLY A 22 -20.64 -5.89 -4.90
N HIS A 23 -19.69 -6.82 -4.75
CA HIS A 23 -19.99 -8.21 -4.42
C HIS A 23 -20.45 -8.35 -2.97
N VAL A 24 -21.24 -9.39 -2.65
CA VAL A 24 -21.77 -9.61 -1.29
C VAL A 24 -20.68 -9.82 -0.22
N SER A 25 -19.47 -10.17 -0.65
CA SER A 25 -18.30 -10.36 0.20
C SER A 25 -17.45 -9.08 0.33
N GLU A 26 -17.86 -7.98 -0.30
CA GLU A 26 -17.18 -6.70 -0.19
C GLU A 26 -17.48 -6.09 1.19
N ASP A 27 -16.43 -5.65 1.86
CA ASP A 27 -16.55 -4.88 3.09
C ASP A 27 -17.07 -3.46 2.74
N PRO A 28 -18.21 -3.02 3.30
CA PRO A 28 -18.77 -1.70 3.02
C PRO A 28 -17.85 -0.54 3.38
N GLU A 29 -16.97 -0.69 4.38
CA GLU A 29 -16.02 0.35 4.78
C GLU A 29 -14.79 0.41 3.86
N TYR A 30 -14.51 -0.67 3.12
CA TYR A 30 -13.34 -0.81 2.26
C TYR A 30 -13.71 -1.28 0.85
N PRO A 31 -14.43 -0.45 0.08
CA PRO A 31 -14.86 -0.78 -1.27
C PRO A 31 -13.67 -1.01 -2.21
N LYS A 32 -13.83 -1.96 -3.14
CA LYS A 32 -12.81 -2.32 -4.13
C LYS A 32 -12.69 -1.23 -5.19
N ILE A 33 -11.58 -0.51 -5.13
CA ILE A 33 -11.20 0.51 -6.11
C ILE A 33 -10.08 0.01 -7.03
N GLU A 34 -9.94 0.64 -8.19
CA GLU A 34 -8.72 0.47 -8.99
C GLU A 34 -7.60 1.25 -8.29
N PHE A 35 -6.58 0.53 -7.88
CA PHE A 35 -5.50 1.04 -7.05
C PHE A 35 -4.29 1.46 -7.89
N PRO A 36 -3.55 2.54 -7.55
CA PRO A 36 -3.87 3.51 -6.50
C PRO A 36 -4.96 4.51 -6.92
N LEU A 37 -5.65 5.08 -5.93
CA LEU A 37 -6.55 6.21 -6.17
C LEU A 37 -5.76 7.43 -6.64
N ASP A 38 -6.40 8.25 -7.47
CA ASP A 38 -5.84 9.53 -7.93
C ASP A 38 -5.30 10.38 -6.77
N LYS A 39 -6.09 10.53 -5.69
CA LYS A 39 -5.66 11.25 -4.46
C LYS A 39 -4.35 10.76 -3.84
N THR A 40 -3.97 9.49 -4.06
CA THR A 40 -2.75 8.88 -3.50
C THR A 40 -1.59 8.83 -4.48
N CYS A 41 -1.86 8.84 -5.78
CA CYS A 41 -0.84 8.90 -6.83
C CYS A 41 -1.41 9.56 -8.09
N PRO A 42 -1.53 10.89 -8.13
CA PRO A 42 -2.09 11.56 -9.31
C PRO A 42 -1.25 11.28 -10.56
N GLN A 43 0.07 11.24 -10.41
CA GLN A 43 1.00 10.94 -11.51
C GLN A 43 0.90 9.49 -12.05
N CYS A 44 0.20 8.59 -11.36
CA CYS A 44 -0.05 7.23 -11.85
C CYS A 44 -1.10 7.21 -12.98
N HIS A 45 -1.91 8.26 -13.08
CA HIS A 45 -3.01 8.37 -14.03
C HIS A 45 -2.63 9.28 -15.19
N ILE A 46 -3.01 8.89 -16.40
CA ILE A 46 -2.87 9.69 -17.62
C ILE A 46 -4.28 9.97 -18.14
N LEU A 47 -4.64 11.25 -18.17
CA LEU A 47 -5.88 11.73 -18.77
C LEU A 47 -5.72 11.78 -20.30
N ASN A 48 -6.50 10.98 -21.01
CA ASN A 48 -6.58 10.97 -22.47
C ASN A 48 -8.03 11.31 -22.87
N GLY A 49 -8.34 12.60 -22.90
CA GLY A 49 -9.70 13.09 -23.06
C GLY A 49 -10.57 12.63 -21.88
N GLU A 50 -11.62 11.87 -22.17
CA GLU A 50 -12.53 11.30 -21.15
C GLU A 50 -12.05 9.97 -20.57
N THR A 51 -10.94 9.41 -21.08
CA THR A 51 -10.42 8.11 -20.64
C THR A 51 -9.19 8.26 -19.76
N ILE A 52 -9.07 7.38 -18.75
CA ILE A 52 -7.88 7.32 -17.89
C ILE A 52 -7.08 6.07 -18.26
N SER A 53 -5.79 6.26 -18.53
CA SER A 53 -4.82 5.17 -18.66
C SER A 53 -3.73 5.27 -17.59
N TRP A 54 -2.89 4.24 -17.48
CA TRP A 54 -1.89 4.13 -16.41
C TRP A 54 -0.50 4.54 -16.88
N ASN A 55 0.14 5.44 -16.14
CA ASN A 55 1.57 5.69 -16.26
C ASN A 55 2.34 4.58 -15.54
N MET A 56 2.71 3.53 -16.28
CA MET A 56 3.34 2.33 -15.73
C MET A 56 4.65 2.61 -14.98
N VAL A 57 5.40 3.64 -15.39
CA VAL A 57 6.62 4.06 -14.68
C VAL A 57 6.28 4.59 -13.30
N LYS A 58 5.27 5.48 -13.21
CA LYS A 58 4.85 6.07 -11.94
C LYS A 58 4.11 5.09 -11.04
N VAL A 59 3.37 4.15 -11.60
CA VAL A 59 2.82 3.01 -10.86
C VAL A 59 3.93 2.18 -10.22
N LEU A 60 4.97 1.81 -10.98
CA LEU A 60 6.08 1.04 -10.45
C LEU A 60 6.83 1.79 -9.34
N GLU A 61 7.15 3.08 -9.55
CA GLU A 61 7.79 3.93 -8.54
C GLU A 61 6.95 4.00 -7.25
N PHE A 62 5.63 4.17 -7.39
CA PHE A 62 4.70 4.20 -6.28
C PHE A 62 4.68 2.88 -5.51
N LEU A 63 4.57 1.74 -6.20
CA LEU A 63 4.52 0.41 -5.57
C LEU A 63 5.82 0.08 -4.84
N VAL A 64 6.97 0.34 -5.46
CA VAL A 64 8.28 0.11 -4.84
C VAL A 64 8.44 0.97 -3.59
N LYS A 65 7.99 2.23 -3.63
CA LYS A 65 8.00 3.10 -2.45
C LYS A 65 7.09 2.55 -1.35
N LEU A 66 5.83 2.27 -1.68
CA LEU A 66 4.80 1.84 -0.72
C LEU A 66 5.15 0.53 -0.02
N TYR A 67 5.73 -0.44 -0.74
CA TYR A 67 6.13 -1.73 -0.20
C TYR A 67 7.61 -1.80 0.20
N SER A 68 8.28 -0.65 0.33
CA SER A 68 9.66 -0.61 0.82
C SER A 68 9.71 -0.78 2.33
N GLU A 69 10.88 -1.21 2.84
CA GLU A 69 11.16 -1.30 4.28
C GLU A 69 10.85 0.00 5.03
N LYS A 70 11.10 1.16 4.39
CA LYS A 70 10.84 2.48 4.98
C LYS A 70 9.36 2.79 5.16
N SER A 71 8.47 2.06 4.50
CA SER A 71 7.02 2.20 4.61
C SER A 71 6.40 1.26 5.64
N ILE A 72 7.19 0.41 6.30
CA ILE A 72 6.73 -0.46 7.37
C ILE A 72 6.47 0.40 8.62
N ALA A 73 5.20 0.51 9.01
CA ALA A 73 4.84 1.12 10.28
C ALA A 73 5.19 0.17 11.43
N VAL A 74 6.11 0.60 12.29
CA VAL A 74 6.40 -0.10 13.55
C VAL A 74 5.31 0.27 14.56
N SER A 75 4.79 -0.72 15.30
CA SER A 75 3.79 -0.44 16.36
C SER A 75 4.35 0.59 17.36
N ARG A 76 3.46 1.33 18.04
CA ARG A 76 3.89 2.30 19.04
C ARG A 76 4.72 1.59 20.12
N ASP A 77 4.26 0.43 20.57
CA ASP A 77 4.93 -0.39 21.58
C ASP A 77 6.34 -0.80 21.14
N LEU A 78 6.51 -1.24 19.90
CA LEU A 78 7.84 -1.59 19.37
C LEU A 78 8.72 -0.35 19.21
N ARG A 79 8.17 0.80 18.81
CA ARG A 79 8.92 2.06 18.73
C ARG A 79 9.45 2.46 20.11
N ASP A 80 8.62 2.35 21.14
CA ASP A 80 8.99 2.69 22.50
C ASP A 80 10.05 1.73 23.05
N VAL A 81 9.94 0.42 22.75
CA VAL A 81 10.96 -0.59 23.07
C VAL A 81 12.29 -0.30 22.36
N TYR A 82 12.28 0.02 21.05
CA TYR A 82 13.50 0.36 20.32
C TYR A 82 14.13 1.66 20.83
N ALA A 83 13.32 2.66 21.16
CA ALA A 83 13.80 3.91 21.76
C ALA A 83 14.41 3.69 23.16
N ALA A 84 13.79 2.85 24.00
CA ALA A 84 14.30 2.48 25.32
C ALA A 84 15.63 1.71 25.20
N ARG A 85 15.73 0.76 24.26
CA ARG A 85 16.98 0.03 23.97
C ARG A 85 18.10 0.94 23.47
N ALA A 86 17.81 1.89 22.57
CA ALA A 86 18.79 2.86 22.10
C ALA A 86 19.30 3.80 23.22
N LYS A 87 18.50 3.97 24.28
CA LYS A 87 18.87 4.71 25.49
C LYS A 87 19.53 3.84 26.57
N GLY A 88 19.79 2.56 26.30
CA GLY A 88 20.45 1.64 27.23
C GLY A 88 19.56 1.19 28.40
N ILE A 89 18.23 1.36 28.30
CA ILE A 89 17.29 0.94 29.33
C ILE A 89 16.92 -0.53 29.12
N ALA A 90 17.23 -1.38 30.09
CA ALA A 90 16.87 -2.80 30.06
C ALA A 90 15.39 -3.01 30.39
N HIS A 91 14.69 -3.70 29.47
CA HIS A 91 13.36 -4.31 29.58
C HIS A 91 12.24 -3.48 30.26
N MET A 92 11.42 -2.79 29.45
CA MET A 92 10.06 -2.43 29.83
C MET A 92 9.14 -3.62 29.50
N SER A 93 8.56 -4.24 30.53
CA SER A 93 7.49 -5.20 30.37
C SER A 93 6.30 -4.52 29.67
N VAL A 94 5.77 -5.15 28.62
CA VAL A 94 4.51 -4.71 28.00
C VAL A 94 3.39 -5.14 28.94
N GLU A 95 2.77 -4.21 29.66
CA GLU A 95 1.50 -4.48 30.34
C GLU A 95 0.38 -4.41 29.30
N SER A 96 -0.20 -5.57 28.99
CA SER A 96 -1.44 -5.69 28.23
C SER A 96 -2.61 -5.32 29.14
N GLN A 97 -3.38 -4.29 28.76
CA GLN A 97 -4.77 -4.15 29.21
C GLN A 97 -5.68 -5.10 28.42
#